data_AF-A0ABD2NNN6-F1
#
_entry.id   AF-A0ABD2NNN6-F1
#
_cell.length_a   1.000
_cell.length_b   1.000
_cell.length_c   1.000
_cell.angle_alpha   90.00
_cell.angle_beta   90.00
_cell.angle_gamma   90.00
#
_symmetry.space_group_name_H-M   'P 1'
#
loop_
_entity.id
_entity.type
_entity.pdbx_description
1 polymer ?
#
loop_
_entity_poly.entity_id
_entity_poly.type
_entity_poly.pdbx_seq_one_letter_code
_entity_poly.pdbx_strand_id
1 'polypeptide(L)'
;MTWNSVYKQTDVNEAYNQFLKTLEMGKVFKYKKIKRNSKKFDWITADIRQKCRIKRRMYFQKRRGEIDAETCSRFVKLLNRQITQAKKAANMSYIENSSQKSRLVWDVIGETQGTNKRARKGESDEQVLTGVNIHYINACKPKSTNTKFEPTSI
;
A
#
# COMPACT_ATOMS: atom_id res chain seq x y z
N MET A 1 -28.11 -7.00 19.55
CA MET A 1 -28.66 -8.08 18.70
C MET A 1 -27.70 -9.26 18.78
N THR A 2 -28.22 -10.46 19.03
CA THR A 2 -27.47 -11.71 19.22
C THR A 2 -27.65 -12.62 18.01
N TRP A 3 -26.61 -13.37 17.64
CA TRP A 3 -26.59 -14.31 16.50
C TRP A 3 -27.71 -15.36 16.53
N ASN A 4 -28.27 -15.63 17.72
CA ASN A 4 -29.43 -16.50 17.90
C ASN A 4 -30.66 -16.07 17.09
N SER A 5 -30.80 -14.79 16.75
CA SER A 5 -31.89 -14.31 15.89
C SER A 5 -31.73 -14.78 14.45
N VAL A 6 -30.50 -14.79 13.92
CA VAL A 6 -30.16 -15.26 12.56
C VAL A 6 -30.31 -16.77 12.45
N TYR A 7 -29.83 -17.53 13.45
CA TYR A 7 -29.88 -19.01 13.44
C TYR A 7 -31.28 -19.60 13.65
N LYS A 8 -32.22 -18.82 14.19
CA LYS A 8 -33.61 -19.26 14.38
C LYS A 8 -34.51 -18.95 13.18
N GLN A 9 -34.01 -18.25 12.16
CA GLN A 9 -34.79 -17.99 10.96
C GLN A 9 -34.89 -19.23 10.09
N THR A 10 -36.11 -19.50 9.63
CA THR A 10 -36.44 -20.60 8.72
C THR A 10 -36.42 -20.16 7.27
N ASP A 11 -36.70 -18.88 7.00
CA ASP A 11 -36.59 -18.30 5.67
C ASP A 11 -35.16 -17.83 5.38
N VAL A 12 -34.64 -18.23 4.22
CA VAL A 12 -33.26 -17.98 3.81
C VAL A 12 -33.02 -16.49 3.54
N ASN A 13 -34.00 -15.79 2.96
CA ASN A 13 -33.86 -14.36 2.66
C ASN A 13 -33.90 -13.53 3.94
N GLU A 14 -34.77 -13.89 4.87
CA GLU A 14 -34.87 -13.24 6.19
C GLU A 14 -33.60 -13.49 7.02
N ALA A 15 -33.06 -14.72 7.01
CA ALA A 15 -31.78 -15.03 7.63
C ALA A 15 -30.63 -14.19 7.06
N TYR A 16 -30.59 -14.04 5.72
CA TYR A 16 -29.57 -13.23 5.04
C TYR A 16 -29.68 -11.74 5.38
N ASN A 17 -30.89 -11.19 5.39
CA ASN A 17 -31.13 -9.78 5.73
C ASN A 17 -30.77 -9.49 7.19
N GLN A 18 -31.11 -10.40 8.11
CA GLN A 18 -30.74 -10.27 9.53
C GLN A 18 -29.23 -10.46 9.75
N PHE A 19 -28.60 -11.34 8.98
CA PHE A 19 -27.14 -11.49 8.96
C PHE A 19 -26.48 -10.17 8.57
N LEU A 20 -26.89 -9.55 7.46
CA LEU A 20 -26.33 -8.27 7.01
C LEU A 20 -26.56 -7.14 8.02
N LYS A 21 -27.75 -7.10 8.64
CA LYS A 21 -28.09 -6.11 9.68
C LYS A 21 -27.26 -6.31 10.95
N THR A 22 -26.95 -7.55 11.30
CA THR A 22 -26.11 -7.87 12.47
C THR A 22 -24.64 -7.58 12.18
N LEU A 23 -24.21 -7.82 10.93
CA LEU A 23 -22.86 -7.60 10.44
C LEU A 23 -22.63 -6.15 10.03
N GLU A 24 -23.22 -5.16 10.74
CA GLU A 24 -22.93 -3.73 10.54
C GLU A 24 -21.40 -3.52 10.44
N MET A 25 -20.92 -3.37 9.21
CA MET A 25 -19.49 -3.45 8.88
C MET A 25 -18.67 -2.40 9.65
N GLY A 26 -19.29 -1.29 10.06
CA GLY A 26 -18.67 -0.25 10.87
C GLY A 26 -18.35 -0.64 12.33
N LYS A 27 -19.02 -1.66 12.89
CA LYS A 27 -18.76 -2.15 14.26
C LYS A 27 -17.71 -3.26 14.29
N VAL A 28 -17.71 -4.14 13.30
CA VAL A 28 -16.74 -5.24 13.18
C VAL A 28 -15.37 -4.71 12.76
N PHE A 29 -15.35 -3.73 11.85
CA PHE A 29 -14.12 -3.11 11.36
C PHE A 29 -13.97 -1.70 11.95
N LYS A 30 -13.36 -1.60 13.14
CA LYS A 30 -12.99 -0.30 13.71
C LYS A 30 -12.13 0.48 12.71
N TYR A 31 -12.50 1.72 12.42
CA TYR A 31 -11.67 2.62 11.62
C TYR A 31 -10.31 2.82 12.31
N LYS A 32 -9.29 2.10 11.84
CA LYS A 32 -7.92 2.26 12.34
C LYS A 32 -7.41 3.62 11.88
N LYS A 33 -7.17 4.54 12.81
CA LYS A 33 -6.46 5.79 12.52
C LYS A 33 -5.03 5.43 12.12
N ILE A 34 -4.76 5.41 10.83
CA ILE A 34 -3.41 5.18 10.29
C ILE A 34 -2.59 6.43 10.62
N LYS A 35 -1.65 6.32 11.55
CA LYS A 35 -0.60 7.33 11.75
C LYS A 35 0.17 7.45 10.44
N ARG A 36 0.10 8.60 9.77
CA ARG A 36 0.86 8.86 8.56
C ARG A 36 2.32 9.06 8.95
N ASN A 37 3.14 8.02 8.84
CA ASN A 37 4.58 8.21 8.84
C ASN A 37 4.96 8.90 7.54
N SER A 38 5.32 10.18 7.61
CA SER A 38 5.80 10.97 6.48
C SER A 38 7.27 10.68 6.17
N LYS A 39 7.67 9.40 6.22
CA LYS A 39 9.04 9.01 5.86
C LYS A 39 9.20 9.33 4.38
N LYS A 40 9.90 10.44 4.10
CA LYS A 40 10.25 10.84 2.74
C LYS A 40 11.32 9.85 2.29
N PHE A 41 11.07 9.24 1.14
CA PHE A 41 12.05 8.41 0.47
C PHE A 41 12.62 9.23 -0.66
N ASP A 42 13.89 9.61 -0.54
CA ASP A 42 14.52 10.53 -1.49
C ASP A 42 14.64 9.92 -2.90
N TRP A 43 14.63 8.60 -3.00
CA TRP A 43 14.60 7.90 -4.30
C TRP A 43 13.22 7.93 -5.00
N ILE A 44 12.12 8.33 -4.32
CA ILE A 44 10.78 8.33 -4.92
C ILE A 44 10.52 9.64 -5.68
N THR A 45 10.93 9.66 -6.94
CA THR A 45 10.71 10.79 -7.85
C THR A 45 9.25 10.91 -8.31
N ALA A 46 8.90 12.05 -8.92
CA ALA A 46 7.57 12.25 -9.53
C ALA A 46 7.31 11.27 -10.67
N ASP A 47 8.32 10.98 -11.49
CA ASP A 47 8.25 10.01 -12.59
C ASP A 47 7.99 8.58 -12.08
N ILE A 48 8.72 8.13 -11.06
CA ILE A 48 8.49 6.82 -10.44
C ILE A 48 7.05 6.72 -9.90
N ARG A 49 6.55 7.78 -9.24
CA ARG A 49 5.16 7.83 -8.78
C ARG A 49 4.17 7.70 -9.93
N GLN A 50 4.42 8.39 -11.04
CA GLN A 50 3.57 8.31 -12.21
C GLN A 50 3.58 6.91 -12.83
N LYS A 51 4.75 6.30 -12.99
CA LYS A 51 4.87 4.92 -13.49
C LYS A 51 4.22 3.90 -12.56
N CYS A 52 4.26 4.09 -11.25
CA CYS A 52 3.50 3.27 -10.30
C CYS A 52 1.98 3.42 -10.44
N ARG A 53 1.47 4.58 -10.88
CA ARG A 53 0.05 4.74 -11.22
C ARG A 53 -0.29 4.03 -12.52
N ILE A 54 0.58 4.14 -13.53
CA ILE A 54 0.42 3.45 -14.81
C ILE A 54 0.42 1.93 -14.59
N LYS A 55 1.36 1.39 -13.79
CA LYS A 55 1.38 -0.03 -13.39
C LYS A 55 0.03 -0.51 -12.86
N ARG A 56 -0.58 0.28 -11.96
CA ARG A 56 -1.90 -0.05 -11.39
C ARG A 56 -2.98 -0.07 -12.46
N ARG A 57 -3.00 0.95 -13.33
CA ARG A 57 -3.94 0.99 -14.46
C ARG A 57 -3.77 -0.24 -15.34
N MET A 58 -2.55 -0.56 -15.76
CA MET A 58 -2.26 -1.74 -16.58
C MET A 58 -2.70 -3.04 -15.90
N TYR A 59 -2.54 -3.17 -14.59
CA TYR A 59 -3.04 -4.33 -13.86
C TYR A 59 -4.57 -4.48 -13.95
N PHE A 60 -5.32 -3.38 -13.85
CA PHE A 60 -6.77 -3.41 -14.05
C PHE A 60 -7.15 -3.75 -15.49
N GLN A 61 -6.46 -3.17 -16.47
CA GLN A 61 -6.66 -3.47 -17.90
C GLN A 61 -6.39 -4.95 -18.20
N LYS A 62 -5.31 -5.51 -17.66
CA LYS A 62 -4.99 -6.94 -17.76
C LYS A 62 -6.10 -7.81 -17.18
N ARG A 63 -6.64 -7.45 -16.02
CA ARG A 63 -7.75 -8.19 -15.39
C ARG A 63 -9.04 -8.16 -16.21
N ARG A 64 -9.22 -7.14 -17.05
CA ARG A 64 -10.36 -6.99 -17.96
C ARG A 64 -10.12 -7.64 -19.34
N GLY A 65 -8.93 -8.17 -19.58
CA GLY A 65 -8.54 -8.72 -20.89
C GLY A 65 -8.22 -7.66 -21.95
N GLU A 66 -8.13 -6.38 -21.57
CA GLU A 66 -7.84 -5.27 -22.51
C GLU A 66 -6.37 -5.25 -22.96
N ILE A 67 -5.47 -5.81 -22.15
CA ILE A 67 -4.04 -5.94 -22.48
C ILE A 67 -3.55 -7.33 -22.15
N ASP A 68 -2.54 -7.78 -22.88
CA ASP A 68 -1.90 -9.07 -22.66
C ASP A 68 -1.01 -9.07 -21.40
N ALA A 69 -0.80 -10.26 -20.86
CA ALA A 69 0.01 -10.44 -19.67
C ALA A 69 1.49 -10.05 -19.87
N GLU A 70 1.99 -10.18 -21.10
CA GLU A 70 3.40 -9.96 -21.42
C GLU A 70 3.72 -8.47 -21.45
N THR A 71 2.88 -7.63 -22.07
CA THR A 71 3.03 -6.17 -22.06
C THR A 71 3.07 -5.63 -20.64
N CYS A 72 2.16 -6.09 -19.78
CA CYS A 72 2.15 -5.73 -18.36
C CYS A 72 3.45 -6.18 -17.66
N SER A 73 3.95 -7.38 -17.96
CA SER A 73 5.19 -7.92 -17.38
C SER A 73 6.43 -7.12 -17.81
N ARG A 74 6.54 -6.80 -19.10
CA ARG A 74 7.64 -5.98 -19.67
C ARG A 74 7.68 -4.60 -19.01
N PHE A 75 6.53 -3.94 -18.85
CA PHE A 75 6.45 -2.66 -18.15
C PHE A 75 6.92 -2.76 -16.69
N VAL A 76 6.49 -3.80 -15.96
CA VAL A 76 6.89 -4.01 -14.58
C VAL A 76 8.40 -4.26 -14.47
N LYS A 77 8.99 -5.04 -15.38
CA LYS A 77 10.44 -5.25 -15.41
C LYS A 77 11.21 -3.93 -15.61
N LEU A 78 10.76 -3.09 -16.55
CA LEU A 78 11.37 -1.78 -16.80
C LEU A 78 11.29 -0.88 -15.56
N LEU A 79 10.10 -0.77 -14.96
CA LEU A 79 9.89 0.02 -13.75
C LEU A 79 10.77 -0.45 -12.59
N ASN A 80 10.90 -1.77 -12.40
CA ASN A 80 11.76 -2.33 -11.36
C ASN A 80 13.22 -1.93 -11.56
N ARG A 81 13.74 -1.96 -12.80
CA ARG A 81 15.11 -1.50 -13.10
C ARG A 81 15.31 -0.03 -12.72
N GLN A 82 14.35 0.82 -13.07
CA GLN A 82 14.39 2.25 -12.75
C GLN A 82 14.34 2.50 -11.25
N ILE A 83 13.52 1.77 -10.51
CA ILE A 83 13.46 1.84 -9.05
C ILE A 83 14.80 1.42 -8.43
N THR A 84 15.40 0.33 -8.91
CA THR A 84 16.71 -0.13 -8.41
C THR A 84 17.80 0.92 -8.65
N GLN A 85 17.85 1.52 -9.83
CA GLN A 85 18.80 2.59 -10.13
C GLN A 85 18.58 3.83 -9.24
N ALA A 86 17.33 4.26 -9.06
CA ALA A 86 17.01 5.41 -8.21
C ALA A 86 17.40 5.15 -6.75
N LYS A 87 17.16 3.95 -6.23
CA LYS A 87 17.61 3.55 -4.89
C LYS A 87 19.13 3.57 -4.76
N LYS A 88 19.85 3.04 -5.76
CA LYS A 88 21.31 3.04 -5.77
C LYS A 88 21.86 4.47 -5.73
N ALA A 89 21.31 5.36 -6.57
CA ALA A 89 21.70 6.77 -6.61
C ALA A 89 21.42 7.48 -5.27
N ALA A 90 20.24 7.27 -4.67
CA ALA A 90 19.92 7.85 -3.38
C ALA A 90 20.84 7.34 -2.26
N ASN A 91 21.12 6.03 -2.21
CA ASN A 91 22.04 5.46 -1.24
C ASN A 91 23.47 5.99 -1.40
N MET A 92 23.93 6.14 -2.65
CA MET A 92 25.25 6.70 -2.94
C MET A 92 25.36 8.14 -2.44
N SER A 93 24.37 8.98 -2.78
CA SER A 93 24.30 10.35 -2.28
C SER A 93 24.22 10.41 -0.75
N TYR A 94 23.48 9.50 -0.12
CA TYR A 94 23.40 9.40 1.33
C TYR A 94 24.75 9.04 1.98
N ILE A 95 25.51 8.13 1.36
CA ILE A 95 26.86 7.75 1.80
C ILE A 95 27.84 8.90 1.63
N GLU A 96 27.86 9.54 0.47
CA GLU A 96 28.79 10.61 0.13
C GLU A 96 28.65 11.82 1.06
N ASN A 97 27.41 12.17 1.42
CA ASN A 97 27.09 13.28 2.31
C ASN A 97 27.26 12.93 3.80
N SER A 98 27.62 11.70 4.15
CA SER A 98 27.81 11.28 5.54
C SER A 98 29.23 11.52 6.04
N SER A 99 29.35 11.84 7.33
CA SER A 99 30.64 11.96 8.01
C SER A 99 31.31 10.59 8.25
N GLN A 100 30.53 9.52 8.39
CA GLN A 100 31.00 8.16 8.70
C GLN A 100 30.74 7.17 7.54
N LYS A 101 31.36 7.44 6.38
CA LYS A 101 31.12 6.71 5.12
C LYS A 101 31.22 5.19 5.26
N SER A 102 32.29 4.68 5.87
CA SER A 102 32.53 3.23 5.99
C SER A 102 31.45 2.53 6.81
N ARG A 103 30.99 3.14 7.91
CA ARG A 103 29.91 2.59 8.74
C ARG A 103 28.58 2.59 7.98
N LEU A 104 28.28 3.70 7.29
CA LEU A 104 27.04 3.85 6.53
C LEU A 104 26.95 2.87 5.36
N VAL A 105 28.07 2.56 4.70
CA VAL A 105 28.15 1.52 3.66
C VAL A 105 27.70 0.18 4.23
N TRP A 106 28.23 -0.21 5.40
CA TRP A 106 27.83 -1.46 6.05
C TRP A 106 26.37 -1.46 6.50
N ASP A 107 25.86 -0.32 6.98
CA ASP A 107 24.44 -0.18 7.33
C ASP A 107 23.54 -0.37 6.10
N VAL A 108 23.89 0.24 4.96
CA VAL A 108 23.18 0.09 3.68
C VAL A 108 23.26 -1.34 3.15
N ILE A 109 24.44 -1.98 3.21
CA ILE A 109 24.60 -3.40 2.83
C ILE A 109 23.70 -4.29 3.71
N GLY A 110 23.69 -4.05 5.03
CA GLY A 110 22.85 -4.78 5.95
C GLY A 110 21.34 -4.60 5.67
N GLU A 111 20.91 -3.39 5.33
CA GLU A 111 19.51 -3.11 4.96
C GLU A 111 19.12 -3.80 3.64
N THR A 112 20.01 -3.76 2.64
CA THR A 112 19.76 -4.33 1.31
C THR A 112 19.78 -5.86 1.28
N GLN A 113 20.61 -6.50 2.10
CA GLN A 113 20.65 -7.95 2.26
C GLN A 113 19.59 -8.48 3.24
N GLY A 114 18.83 -7.60 3.92
CA GLY A 114 17.87 -7.99 4.95
C GLY A 114 18.52 -8.59 6.21
N THR A 115 19.84 -8.47 6.35
CA THR A 115 20.62 -9.00 7.47
C THR A 115 20.62 -8.06 8.68
N ASN A 116 20.21 -6.80 8.50
CA ASN A 116 20.10 -5.84 9.59
C ASN A 116 18.84 -6.08 10.44
N LYS A 117 18.90 -7.08 11.33
CA LYS A 117 17.85 -7.40 12.32
C LYS A 117 17.68 -6.33 13.41
N ARG A 118 18.45 -5.25 13.40
CA ARG A 118 18.47 -4.24 14.48
C ARG A 118 17.27 -3.30 14.51
N ALA A 119 16.32 -3.40 13.56
CA ALA A 119 15.14 -2.53 13.52
C ALA A 119 13.79 -3.21 13.85
N ARG A 120 13.75 -4.51 14.22
CA ARG A 120 12.48 -5.23 14.49
C ARG A 120 12.41 -5.92 15.84
N LYS A 121 13.09 -5.40 16.87
CA LYS A 121 12.76 -5.78 18.26
C LYS A 121 11.50 -5.02 18.68
N GLY A 122 10.32 -5.47 18.22
CA GLY A 122 9.04 -4.91 18.68
C GLY A 122 7.80 -5.11 17.81
N GLU A 123 7.90 -5.60 16.57
CA GLU A 123 6.70 -5.81 15.74
C GLU A 123 6.31 -7.29 15.71
N SER A 124 5.16 -7.63 16.31
CA SER A 124 4.58 -8.98 16.25
C SER A 124 4.30 -9.42 14.81
N ASP A 125 4.27 -10.71 14.53
CA ASP A 125 4.07 -11.25 13.17
C ASP A 125 2.77 -10.76 12.49
N GLU A 126 1.79 -10.35 13.29
CA GLU A 126 0.55 -9.71 12.83
C GLU A 126 0.81 -8.33 12.16
N GLN A 127 1.86 -7.62 12.59
CA GLN A 127 2.26 -6.32 12.04
C GLN A 127 2.95 -6.45 10.67
N VAL A 128 3.66 -7.56 10.41
CA VAL A 128 4.37 -7.82 9.14
C VAL A 128 3.39 -7.99 7.98
N LEU A 129 2.27 -8.69 8.20
CA LEU A 129 1.17 -8.81 7.23
C LEU A 129 0.51 -7.46 6.93
N THR A 130 0.33 -6.59 7.94
CA THR A 130 -0.10 -5.20 7.71
C THR A 130 0.93 -4.35 6.99
N GLY A 131 2.24 -4.58 7.17
CA GLY A 131 3.30 -3.77 6.54
C GLY A 131 3.28 -3.84 5.01
N VAL A 132 3.06 -5.04 4.45
CA VAL A 132 2.93 -5.25 3.00
C VAL A 132 1.67 -4.56 2.46
N ASN A 133 0.54 -4.68 3.17
CA ASN A 133 -0.71 -4.00 2.81
C ASN A 133 -0.63 -2.47 2.93
N ILE A 134 0.04 -1.96 3.98
CA ILE A 134 0.27 -0.52 4.20
C ILE A 134 1.15 0.07 3.09
N HIS A 135 2.17 -0.66 2.63
CA HIS A 135 3.04 -0.21 1.54
C HIS A 135 2.26 -0.03 0.22
N TYR A 136 1.37 -0.96 -0.11
CA TYR A 136 0.54 -0.88 -1.31
C TYR A 136 -0.56 0.18 -1.21
N ILE A 137 -1.19 0.35 -0.04
CA ILE A 137 -2.28 1.31 0.17
C ILE A 137 -1.76 2.76 0.23
N ASN A 138 -0.60 3.01 0.86
CA ASN A 138 -0.09 4.37 1.05
C ASN A 138 0.72 4.92 -0.14
N ALA A 139 1.31 4.07 -0.98
CA ALA A 139 1.97 4.52 -2.21
C ALA A 139 0.98 5.07 -3.26
N CYS A 140 -0.32 4.93 -3.02
CA CYS A 140 -1.31 4.88 -4.08
C CYS A 140 -2.60 5.68 -3.90
N LYS A 141 -2.71 6.61 -2.95
CA LYS A 141 -3.93 7.44 -2.85
C LYS A 141 -3.97 8.53 -3.94
N PRO A 142 -5.08 8.69 -4.68
CA PRO A 142 -5.34 9.90 -5.44
C PRO A 142 -5.53 11.08 -4.47
N LYS A 143 -5.11 12.28 -4.87
CA LYS A 143 -5.41 13.51 -4.12
C LYS A 143 -6.94 13.67 -4.10
N SER A 144 -7.55 13.79 -2.93
CA SER A 144 -8.92 14.29 -2.84
C SER A 144 -8.90 15.74 -3.29
N THR A 145 -9.47 16.02 -4.46
CA THR A 145 -9.86 17.38 -4.82
C THR A 145 -11.04 17.75 -3.94
N ASN A 146 -10.83 18.67 -3.01
CA ASN A 146 -11.92 19.39 -2.36
C ASN A 146 -12.60 20.24 -3.43
N THR A 147 -13.63 19.71 -4.07
CA THR A 147 -14.57 20.52 -4.84
C THR A 147 -15.79 20.71 -3.96
N LYS A 148 -15.93 21.90 -3.38
CA LYS A 148 -17.19 22.34 -2.77
C LYS A 148 -18.22 22.36 -3.89
N PHE A 149 -19.25 21.53 -3.79
CA PHE A 149 -20.46 21.68 -4.60
C PHE A 149 -21.34 22.70 -3.89
N GLU A 150 -21.51 23.88 -4.48
CA GLU A 150 -22.64 24.75 -4.17
C GLU A 150 -23.87 24.23 -4.91
N PRO A 151 -25.04 24.13 -4.25
CA PRO A 151 -26.27 23.72 -4.91
C PRO A 151 -26.92 24.92 -5.60
N THR A 152 -26.99 24.90 -6.93
CA THR A 152 -27.87 25.80 -7.68
C THR A 152 -29.27 25.20 -7.71
N SER A 153 -30.19 25.87 -7.00
CA SER A 153 -31.63 25.74 -7.20
C SER A 153 -32.03 26.39 -8.51
N ILE A 154 -32.73 25.65 -9.39
CA ILE A 154 -33.99 26.03 -10.07
C ILE A 154 -34.74 24.72 -10.36
#